data_AF-A0A7C3INX6-F1
#
_entry.id   AF-A0A7C3INX6-F1
#
_cell.length_a   1.000
_cell.length_b   1.000
_cell.length_c   1.000
_cell.angle_alpha   90.00
_cell.angle_beta   90.00
_cell.angle_gamma   90.00
#
_symmetry.space_group_name_H-M   'P 1'
#
loop_
_entity.id
_entity.type
_entity.pdbx_description
1 polymer ?
#
loop_
_entity_poly.entity_id
_entity_poly.type
_entity_poly.pdbx_seq_one_letter_code
_entity_poly.pdbx_strand_id
1 'polypeptide(L)'
;MKFVSIEQLWHVYPNKYLALNIAALETRRLIDAISRDEIQLPTNPYEYALHRLLRGELKYAPLTEAELEALNANRLATETRKTDLSTPSETGITKIESGSKPGTSRTRS
;
A
#
# COMPACT_ATOMS: atom_id res chain seq x y z
N MET A 1 -6.88 0.13 -27.47
CA MET A 1 -7.58 -0.63 -26.42
C MET A 1 -8.77 -1.32 -27.05
N LYS A 2 -8.85 -2.65 -26.97
CA LYS A 2 -10.11 -3.37 -27.24
C LYS A 2 -10.93 -3.27 -25.97
N PHE A 3 -12.12 -2.69 -26.07
CA PHE A 3 -13.03 -2.61 -24.93
C PHE A 3 -13.59 -4.00 -24.65
N VAL A 4 -13.32 -4.52 -23.46
CA VAL A 4 -14.03 -5.69 -22.93
C VAL A 4 -15.42 -5.21 -22.51
N SER A 5 -16.46 -5.87 -23.04
CA SER A 5 -17.83 -5.50 -22.72
C SER A 5 -18.23 -6.10 -21.36
N ILE A 6 -19.05 -5.39 -20.60
CA ILE A 6 -19.47 -5.86 -19.27
C ILE A 6 -20.35 -7.11 -19.36
N GLU A 7 -21.01 -7.31 -20.50
CA GLU A 7 -21.82 -8.47 -20.83
C GLU A 7 -20.97 -9.74 -20.94
N GLN A 8 -19.73 -9.64 -21.43
CA GLN A 8 -18.80 -10.79 -21.45
C GLN A 8 -18.46 -11.27 -20.05
N LEU A 9 -18.40 -10.35 -19.07
CA LEU A 9 -18.20 -10.70 -17.67
C LEU A 9 -19.38 -11.50 -17.10
N TRP A 10 -20.62 -11.19 -17.53
CA TRP A 10 -21.83 -11.85 -17.03
C TRP A 10 -21.93 -13.34 -17.36
N HIS A 11 -21.32 -13.77 -18.46
CA HIS A 11 -21.32 -15.18 -18.82
C HIS A 11 -20.42 -16.03 -17.91
N VAL A 12 -19.44 -15.41 -17.25
CA VAL A 12 -18.44 -16.11 -16.43
C VAL A 12 -18.71 -15.90 -14.93
N TYR A 13 -19.17 -14.70 -14.55
CA TYR A 13 -19.41 -14.35 -13.15
C TYR A 13 -20.87 -13.93 -12.92
N PRO A 14 -21.62 -14.64 -12.04
CA PRO A 14 -23.01 -14.29 -11.73
C PRO A 14 -23.14 -12.96 -10.98
N ASN A 15 -22.10 -12.54 -10.25
CA ASN A 15 -22.05 -11.23 -9.59
C ASN A 15 -21.03 -10.30 -10.28
N LYS A 16 -21.56 -9.33 -11.03
CA LYS A 16 -20.77 -8.35 -11.79
C LYS A 16 -19.90 -7.44 -10.93
N TYR A 17 -20.36 -7.10 -9.73
CA TYR A 17 -19.62 -6.22 -8.83
C TYR A 17 -18.45 -6.95 -8.19
N LEU A 18 -18.67 -8.22 -7.82
CA LEU A 18 -17.60 -9.08 -7.33
C LEU A 18 -16.51 -9.27 -8.39
N ALA A 19 -16.90 -9.55 -9.63
CA ALA A 19 -15.98 -9.70 -10.75
C ALA A 19 -15.15 -8.43 -10.99
N LEU A 20 -15.76 -7.24 -10.90
CA LEU A 20 -15.06 -5.96 -10.98
C LEU A 20 -14.06 -5.78 -9.83
N ASN A 21 -14.46 -6.11 -8.59
CA ASN A 21 -13.57 -6.03 -7.43
C ASN A 21 -12.37 -6.96 -7.59
N ILE A 22 -12.59 -8.18 -8.09
CA ILE A 22 -11.53 -9.14 -8.38
C ILE A 22 -10.55 -8.57 -9.42
N ALA A 23 -11.05 -8.02 -10.53
CA ALA A 23 -10.21 -7.40 -11.55
C ALA A 23 -9.39 -6.23 -10.99
N ALA A 24 -9.99 -5.40 -10.13
CA ALA A 24 -9.34 -4.25 -9.52
C ALA A 24 -8.20 -4.68 -8.57
N LEU A 25 -8.44 -5.72 -7.75
CA LEU A 25 -7.41 -6.28 -6.87
C LEU A 25 -6.23 -6.85 -7.67
N GLU A 26 -6.53 -7.61 -8.72
CA GLU A 26 -5.49 -8.17 -9.58
C GLU A 26 -4.68 -7.07 -10.27
N THR A 27 -5.35 -6.06 -10.79
CA THR A 27 -4.69 -4.90 -11.40
C THR A 27 -3.72 -4.24 -10.43
N ARG A 28 -4.13 -4.04 -9.17
CA ARG A 28 -3.28 -3.41 -8.16
C ARG A 28 -2.04 -4.26 -7.88
N ARG A 29 -2.21 -5.58 -7.73
CA ARG A 29 -1.09 -6.53 -7.59
C ARG A 29 -0.11 -6.43 -8.76
N LEU A 30 -0.62 -6.33 -9.99
CA LEU A 30 0.21 -6.20 -11.19
C LEU A 30 0.98 -4.88 -11.21
N ILE A 31 0.32 -3.77 -10.86
CA ILE A 31 0.97 -2.45 -10.78
C ILE A 31 2.09 -2.47 -9.74
N ASP A 32 1.84 -3.06 -8.57
CA ASP A 32 2.85 -3.18 -7.51
C ASP A 32 4.04 -4.03 -7.99
N ALA A 33 3.80 -5.16 -8.65
CA ALA A 33 4.86 -6.01 -9.20
C ALA A 33 5.65 -5.33 -10.33
N ILE A 34 4.98 -4.57 -11.21
CA ILE A 34 5.64 -3.77 -12.25
C ILE A 34 6.53 -2.70 -11.60
N SER A 35 6.03 -2.01 -10.57
CA SER A 35 6.80 -0.96 -9.88
C SER A 35 8.06 -1.47 -9.16
N ARG A 36 8.12 -2.77 -8.91
CA ARG A 36 9.27 -3.46 -8.31
C ARG A 36 10.16 -4.15 -9.34
N ASP A 37 9.89 -3.95 -10.63
CA ASP A 37 10.55 -4.62 -11.76
C ASP A 37 10.51 -6.15 -11.68
N GLU A 38 9.52 -6.73 -10.97
CA GLU A 38 9.36 -8.18 -10.82
C GLU A 38 8.76 -8.82 -12.08
N ILE A 39 7.91 -8.08 -12.81
CA ILE A 39 7.23 -8.53 -14.02
C ILE A 39 7.24 -7.45 -15.09
N GLN A 40 7.19 -7.88 -16.35
CA GLN A 40 6.87 -7.01 -17.48
C GLN A 40 5.63 -7.56 -18.18
N LEU A 41 4.65 -6.69 -18.41
CA LEU A 41 3.42 -7.07 -19.09
C LEU A 41 3.46 -6.67 -20.57
N PRO A 42 2.93 -7.51 -21.47
CA PRO A 42 2.85 -7.20 -22.90
C PRO A 42 1.81 -6.11 -23.22
N THR A 43 0.90 -5.84 -22.29
CA THR A 43 -0.21 -4.88 -22.44
C THR A 43 -0.41 -4.07 -21.17
N ASN A 44 -1.33 -3.12 -21.21
CA ASN A 44 -1.75 -2.37 -20.03
C ASN A 44 -2.24 -3.33 -18.91
N PRO A 45 -1.83 -3.13 -17.64
CA PRO A 45 -2.24 -3.98 -16.51
C PRO A 45 -3.75 -4.11 -16.32
N TYR A 46 -4.54 -3.07 -16.61
CA TYR A 46 -6.00 -3.11 -16.53
C TYR A 46 -6.59 -4.11 -17.55
N GLU A 47 -6.12 -4.03 -18.79
CA GLU A 47 -6.54 -4.92 -19.89
C GLU A 47 -6.09 -6.36 -19.62
N TYR A 48 -4.87 -6.52 -19.12
CA TYR A 48 -4.31 -7.82 -18.76
C TYR A 48 -5.14 -8.51 -17.65
N ALA A 49 -5.47 -7.79 -16.58
CA ALA A 49 -6.27 -8.31 -15.47
C ALA A 49 -7.68 -8.74 -15.92
N LEU A 50 -8.35 -7.93 -16.75
CA LEU A 50 -9.67 -8.26 -17.29
C LEU A 50 -9.64 -9.51 -18.17
N HIS A 51 -8.60 -9.67 -19.01
CA HIS A 51 -8.45 -10.88 -19.82
C HIS A 51 -8.21 -12.13 -18.97
N ARG A 52 -7.39 -12.04 -17.92
CA ARG A 52 -7.20 -13.17 -16.99
C ARG A 52 -8.48 -13.54 -16.27
N LEU A 53 -9.27 -12.54 -15.86
CA LEU A 53 -10.58 -12.76 -15.25
C LEU A 53 -11.53 -13.51 -16.19
N LEU A 54 -11.66 -13.03 -17.43
CA LEU A 54 -12.54 -13.65 -18.42
C LEU A 54 -12.16 -15.08 -18.79
N ARG A 55 -10.87 -15.40 -18.74
CA ARG A 55 -10.37 -16.77 -18.96
C ARG A 55 -10.54 -17.69 -17.75
N GLY A 56 -11.03 -17.17 -16.62
CA GLY A 56 -11.13 -17.92 -15.37
C GLY A 56 -9.78 -18.26 -14.74
N GLU A 57 -8.70 -17.57 -15.13
CA GLU A 57 -7.35 -17.80 -14.60
C GLU A 57 -7.19 -17.24 -13.18
N LEU A 58 -8.09 -16.34 -12.77
CA LEU A 58 -8.08 -15.72 -11.46
C LEU A 58 -8.88 -16.56 -10.46
N LYS A 59 -8.15 -17.25 -9.58
CA LYS A 59 -8.72 -17.95 -8.43
C LYS A 59 -8.78 -16.99 -7.23
N TYR A 60 -9.93 -16.36 -7.04
CA TYR A 60 -10.22 -15.60 -5.83
C TYR A 60 -11.16 -16.43 -4.95
N ALA A 61 -10.57 -17.10 -3.97
CA ALA A 61 -11.33 -17.70 -2.88
C ALA A 61 -11.48 -16.67 -1.76
N PRO A 62 -12.64 -16.61 -1.07
CA PRO A 62 -12.73 -15.86 0.17
C PRO A 62 -11.70 -16.42 1.15
N LEU A 63 -10.98 -15.52 1.83
CA LEU A 63 -10.08 -15.90 2.91
C LEU A 63 -10.87 -16.69 3.96
N THR A 64 -10.32 -17.81 4.38
CA THR A 64 -10.85 -18.56 5.53
C THR A 64 -10.60 -17.75 6.81
N GLU A 65 -11.38 -17.99 7.86
CA GLU A 65 -11.19 -17.33 9.16
C GLU A 65 -9.75 -17.49 9.67
N ALA A 66 -9.16 -18.67 9.50
CA ALA A 66 -7.78 -18.95 9.88
C ALA A 66 -6.75 -18.09 9.10
N GLU A 67 -6.97 -17.86 7.80
CA GLU A 67 -6.10 -16.99 7.00
C GLU A 67 -6.26 -15.51 7.37
N LEU A 68 -7.48 -15.11 7.74
CA LEU A 68 -7.77 -13.75 8.20
C LEU A 68 -7.08 -13.46 9.54
N GLU A 69 -7.12 -14.41 10.48
CA GLU A 69 -6.42 -14.34 11.76
C GLU A 69 -4.90 -14.28 11.58
N ALA A 70 -4.35 -15.09 10.68
CA ALA A 70 -2.91 -15.09 10.37
C ALA A 70 -2.43 -13.74 9.79
N LEU A 71 -3.24 -13.11 8.93
CA LEU A 71 -2.95 -11.76 8.41
C LEU A 71 -2.99 -10.69 9.50
N ASN A 72 -3.98 -10.75 10.40
CA ASN A 72 -4.09 -9.80 11.50
C ASN A 72 -2.94 -9.95 12.51
N ALA A 73 -2.53 -11.18 12.83
CA ALA A 73 -1.38 -11.45 13.69
C ALA A 73 -0.08 -10.90 13.11
N ASN A 74 0.16 -11.09 11.81
CA ASN A 74 1.35 -10.55 11.13
C ASN A 74 1.37 -9.01 11.11
N ARG A 75 0.20 -8.37 10.93
CA ARG A 75 0.11 -6.90 10.98
C ARG A 75 0.55 -6.35 12.35
N LEU A 76 0.05 -6.94 13.43
CA LEU A 76 0.41 -6.55 14.80
C LEU A 76 1.92 -6.73 15.07
N ALA A 77 2.53 -7.81 14.57
CA ALA A 77 3.96 -8.06 14.70
C ALA A 77 4.84 -7.07 13.92
N THR A 78 4.36 -6.55 12.79
CA THR A 78 5.08 -5.51 12.03
C THR A 78 4.94 -4.11 12.61
N GLU A 79 3.87 -3.84 13.37
CA GLU A 79 3.66 -2.57 14.05
C GLU A 79 4.52 -2.46 15.33
N THR A 80 4.69 -3.55 16.10
CA THR A 80 5.57 -3.58 17.29
C THR A 80 7.06 -3.43 16.96
N ARG A 81 7.53 -3.90 15.79
CA ARG A 81 8.93 -3.66 15.36
C ARG A 81 9.24 -2.19 15.01
N LYS A 82 8.23 -1.39 14.67
CA LYS A 82 8.42 0.03 14.33
C LYS A 82 8.49 0.93 15.56
N THR A 83 7.92 0.50 16.68
CA THR A 83 7.95 1.25 17.95
C THR A 83 9.27 1.14 18.69
N ASP A 84 10.09 0.13 18.40
CA ASP A 84 11.37 -0.09 19.09
C ASP A 84 12.55 0.70 18.48
N LEU A 85 12.35 1.38 17.34
CA LEU A 85 13.40 2.17 16.66
C LEU A 85 13.29 3.70 16.86
N SER A 86 12.55 4.15 17.88
CA SER A 86 12.45 5.57 18.27
C SER A 86 12.91 5.83 19.70
N THR A 87 14.18 5.57 19.99
CA THR A 87 14.88 6.20 21.12
C THR A 87 16.00 7.08 20.56
N PRO A 88 15.85 8.43 20.56
CA PRO A 88 17.02 9.27 20.43
C PRO A 88 17.83 9.15 21.73
N SER A 89 19.01 8.58 21.61
CA SER A 89 20.05 8.63 22.64
C SER A 89 20.42 10.10 22.87
N GLU A 90 19.89 10.72 23.94
CA GLU A 90 20.29 12.04 24.39
C GLU A 90 21.76 12.02 24.86
N THR A 91 22.67 12.33 23.94
CA THR A 91 24.05 12.68 24.26
C THR A 91 24.11 14.08 24.88
N GLY A 92 24.47 14.12 26.17
CA GLY A 92 25.44 15.05 26.74
C GLY A 92 25.15 16.55 26.61
N ILE A 93 24.41 17.12 27.56
CA ILE A 93 24.38 18.56 27.79
C ILE A 93 25.65 18.94 28.56
N THR A 94 26.69 19.40 27.84
CA THR A 94 27.85 20.07 28.46
C THR A 94 27.49 21.51 28.82
N LYS A 95 27.56 21.77 30.13
CA LYS A 95 27.67 23.04 30.84
C LYS A 95 28.53 24.07 30.09
N ILE A 96 27.97 25.25 29.81
CA ILE A 96 28.77 26.47 29.55
C ILE A 96 28.19 27.58 30.44
N GLU A 97 29.00 27.98 31.41
CA GLU A 97 28.78 29.11 32.30
C GLU A 97 29.10 30.44 31.60
N SER A 98 28.55 31.50 32.19
CA SER A 98 29.08 32.88 32.27
C SER A 98 28.55 33.92 31.27
N GLY A 99 28.04 35.02 31.86
CA GLY A 99 28.51 36.34 31.44
C GLY A 99 27.47 37.37 31.00
N SER A 100 27.01 38.17 31.98
CA SER A 100 26.73 39.61 31.86
C SER A 100 25.58 40.14 30.98
N LYS A 101 24.54 40.63 31.67
CA LYS A 101 23.58 41.70 31.29
C LYS A 101 24.30 43.04 30.89
N PRO A 102 23.59 44.14 30.58
CA PRO A 102 22.32 44.36 29.86
C PRO A 102 22.43 45.49 28.80
N GLY A 103 21.39 45.74 27.99
CA GLY A 103 21.09 47.13 27.61
C GLY A 103 20.51 47.40 26.22
N THR A 104 19.46 48.24 26.26
CA THR A 104 19.19 49.36 25.34
C THR A 104 18.13 49.15 24.25
N SER A 105 16.97 49.74 24.54
CA SER A 105 15.88 50.14 23.65
C SER A 105 16.36 51.00 22.48
N ARG A 106 15.77 50.85 21.27
CA ARG A 106 15.23 51.97 20.45
C ARG A 106 14.76 51.57 19.04
N THR A 107 13.45 51.76 18.84
CA THR A 107 12.76 52.51 17.75
C THR A 107 12.95 52.18 16.26
N ARG A 108 11.78 51.91 15.65
CA ARG A 108 11.22 52.42 14.37
C ARG A 108 12.15 52.73 13.18
N SER A 109 11.76 52.19 12.04
CA SER A 109 11.50 52.96 10.81
C SER A 109 10.32 52.35 10.07
#